data_AF-A0AAV6V0R9-F1
#
_entry.id   AF-A0AAV6V0R9-F1
#
_cell.length_a   1.000
_cell.length_b   1.000
_cell.length_c   1.000
_cell.angle_alpha   90.00
_cell.angle_beta   90.00
_cell.angle_gamma   90.00
#
_symmetry.space_group_name_H-M   'P 1'
#
loop_
_entity.id
_entity.type
_entity.pdbx_description
1 polymer ?
#
loop_
_entity_poly.entity_id
_entity_poly.type
_entity_poly.pdbx_seq_one_letter_code
_entity_poly.pdbx_strand_id
1 'polypeptide(L)'
;MAIDSLLPLMDSNPECDIDCESEAEEEPVCGNDGRTYDSRCEIDKAKCQGHPVEFKHNGKCVEKARCEAQRTLMLEQGKQFVPECEPDGSYSEVQCHRSAGYCWCVDEAGRPVRGSSIQNTRPNCARHSGRRTNRRRSSRGGKKTKKDISGCGTTDRARFNENLIDIFHSEYDRVPHSTETTVQSSRSTDTPNERHTHNLEKRKSQWKFDN
;
A
#
# COMPACT_ATOMS: atom_id res chain seq x y z
N MET A 1 32.01 22.14 44.69
CA MET A 1 30.59 22.12 44.29
C MET A 1 30.46 21.13 43.15
N ALA A 2 30.01 19.91 43.47
CA ALA A 2 29.51 18.96 42.50
C ALA A 2 28.50 18.11 43.30
N ILE A 3 27.22 18.43 43.14
CA ILE A 3 26.14 17.56 43.59
C ILE A 3 25.63 16.94 42.31
N ASP A 4 26.21 15.79 41.99
CA ASP A 4 25.74 14.91 40.94
C ASP A 4 24.69 13.96 41.54
N SER A 5 23.70 13.64 40.72
CA SER A 5 22.89 12.42 40.80
C SER A 5 21.84 12.32 41.91
N LEU A 6 20.58 12.58 41.54
CA LEU A 6 19.51 11.57 41.37
C LEU A 6 18.13 12.23 41.53
N LEU A 7 17.54 12.61 40.40
CA LEU A 7 16.09 12.66 40.26
C LEU A 7 15.62 11.19 40.23
N PRO A 8 14.81 10.72 41.19
CA PRO A 8 14.19 9.41 41.03
C PRO A 8 13.14 9.54 39.93
N LEU A 9 13.42 8.91 38.78
CA LEU A 9 12.40 8.56 37.80
C LEU A 9 11.48 7.53 38.47
N MET A 10 10.45 8.01 39.17
CA MET A 10 9.32 7.19 39.60
C MET A 10 8.42 7.00 38.38
N ASP A 11 8.83 6.15 37.45
CA ASP A 11 8.08 5.82 36.22
C ASP A 11 7.07 4.68 36.44
N SER A 12 6.55 4.58 37.67
CA SER A 12 5.54 3.60 38.05
C SER A 12 4.55 4.31 38.96
N ASN A 13 3.37 4.63 38.42
CA ASN A 13 2.25 5.11 39.21
C ASN A 13 1.89 4.02 40.23
N PRO A 14 2.14 4.22 41.55
CA PRO A 14 1.88 3.19 42.56
C PRO A 14 0.39 2.86 42.71
N GLU A 15 -0.51 3.64 42.09
CA GLU A 15 -1.95 3.37 42.04
C GLU A 15 -2.36 2.36 40.95
N CYS A 16 -1.43 1.93 40.08
CA CYS A 16 -1.71 1.00 38.98
C CYS A 16 -0.96 -0.34 39.09
N ASP A 17 -0.44 -0.66 40.26
CA ASP A 17 0.19 -1.95 40.57
C ASP A 17 -0.89 -3.01 40.84
N ILE A 18 -1.55 -3.42 39.75
CA ILE A 18 -2.63 -4.42 39.78
C ILE A 18 -2.01 -5.80 39.52
N ASP A 19 -2.14 -6.71 40.48
CA ASP A 19 -1.76 -8.11 40.35
C ASP A 19 -2.89 -8.91 39.68
N CYS A 20 -2.69 -9.30 38.43
CA CYS A 20 -3.64 -10.09 37.64
C CYS A 20 -3.30 -11.59 37.63
N GLU A 21 -2.34 -12.03 38.44
CA GLU A 21 -1.79 -13.38 38.45
C GLU A 21 -2.72 -14.43 39.10
N SER A 22 -3.86 -14.00 39.64
CA SER A 22 -4.74 -14.85 40.45
C SER A 22 -5.68 -15.78 39.67
N GLU A 23 -5.77 -15.71 38.34
CA GLU A 23 -6.78 -16.47 37.59
C GLU A 23 -6.22 -17.06 36.29
N ALA A 24 -5.56 -18.22 36.37
CA ALA A 24 -5.12 -18.98 35.19
C ALA A 24 -6.29 -19.64 34.40
N GLU A 25 -7.54 -19.32 34.76
CA GLU A 25 -8.77 -19.83 34.12
C GLU A 25 -9.59 -18.73 33.41
N GLU A 26 -9.16 -17.46 33.42
CA GLU A 26 -9.86 -16.43 32.64
C GLU A 26 -9.60 -16.63 31.13
N GLU A 27 -10.69 -16.70 30.36
CA GLU A 27 -10.62 -16.75 28.90
C GLU A 27 -9.97 -15.46 28.37
N PRO A 28 -9.08 -15.53 27.36
CA PRO A 28 -8.41 -14.36 26.81
C PRO A 28 -9.44 -13.35 26.30
N VAL A 29 -9.09 -12.08 26.26
CA VAL A 29 -9.97 -10.99 25.79
C VAL A 29 -9.30 -10.13 24.73
N CYS A 30 -10.10 -9.48 23.89
CA CYS A 30 -9.60 -8.60 22.83
C CYS A 30 -9.76 -7.13 23.19
N GLY A 31 -8.69 -6.34 23.04
CA GLY A 31 -8.71 -4.88 23.14
C GLY A 31 -9.17 -4.19 21.85
N ASN A 32 -9.61 -2.93 21.97
CA ASN A 32 -9.90 -2.03 20.85
C ASN A 32 -8.65 -1.72 20.01
N ASP A 33 -7.46 -1.87 20.58
CA ASP A 33 -6.16 -1.75 19.95
C ASP A 33 -5.76 -2.98 19.11
N GLY A 34 -6.60 -4.02 19.12
CA GLY A 34 -6.37 -5.27 18.40
C GLY A 34 -5.38 -6.21 19.07
N ARG A 35 -4.97 -5.95 20.32
CA ARG A 35 -4.12 -6.85 21.11
C ARG A 35 -4.98 -7.78 21.94
N THR A 36 -4.56 -9.04 21.99
CA THR A 36 -5.15 -10.02 22.90
C THR A 36 -4.50 -9.83 24.27
N TYR A 37 -5.33 -9.75 25.31
CA TYR A 37 -4.94 -9.71 26.71
C TYR A 37 -5.34 -11.02 27.36
N ASP A 38 -4.59 -11.44 28.37
CA ASP A 38 -4.81 -12.74 29.03
C ASP A 38 -6.10 -12.74 29.87
N SER A 39 -6.54 -11.57 30.34
CA SER A 39 -7.73 -11.42 31.18
C SER A 39 -8.33 -10.01 31.09
N ARG A 40 -9.52 -9.82 31.68
CA ARG A 40 -10.08 -8.46 31.77
C ARG A 40 -9.26 -7.57 32.71
N CYS A 41 -8.69 -8.17 33.77
CA CYS A 41 -7.77 -7.49 34.68
C CYS A 41 -6.60 -6.84 33.94
N GLU A 42 -5.99 -7.54 32.98
CA GLU A 42 -4.87 -7.03 32.19
C GLU A 42 -5.24 -5.81 31.31
N ILE A 43 -6.49 -5.76 30.81
CA ILE A 43 -6.99 -4.55 30.11
C ILE A 43 -7.10 -3.37 31.07
N ASP A 44 -7.65 -3.58 32.27
CA ASP A 44 -7.84 -2.50 33.24
C ASP A 44 -6.49 -2.00 33.80
N LYS A 45 -5.52 -2.91 33.97
CA LYS A 45 -4.12 -2.58 34.28
C LYS A 45 -3.48 -1.73 33.18
N ALA A 46 -3.58 -2.14 31.92
CA ALA A 46 -3.05 -1.37 30.80
C ALA A 46 -3.72 0.01 30.68
N LYS A 47 -5.03 0.09 30.89
CA LYS A 47 -5.78 1.36 30.94
C LYS A 47 -5.30 2.27 32.07
N CYS A 48 -5.06 1.72 33.26
CA CYS A 48 -4.51 2.45 34.41
C CYS A 48 -3.10 2.99 34.11
N GLN A 49 -2.27 2.22 33.42
CA GLN A 49 -0.93 2.62 32.97
C GLN A 49 -0.94 3.68 31.85
N GLY A 50 -2.12 4.15 31.42
CA GLY A 50 -2.27 5.20 30.43
C GLY A 50 -2.33 4.72 28.98
N HIS A 51 -2.42 3.40 28.74
CA HIS A 51 -2.72 2.90 27.40
C HIS A 51 -4.18 3.21 27.06
N PRO A 52 -4.48 3.74 25.85
CA PRO A 52 -5.84 4.06 25.42
C PRO A 52 -6.61 2.79 24.97
N VAL A 53 -6.56 1.75 25.80
CA VAL A 53 -7.17 0.45 25.54
C VAL A 53 -8.53 0.32 26.23
N GLU A 54 -9.48 -0.27 25.51
CA GLU A 54 -10.77 -0.68 26.03
C GLU A 54 -11.07 -2.11 25.59
N PHE A 55 -11.81 -2.85 26.39
CA PHE A 55 -12.30 -4.15 26.00
C PHE A 55 -13.26 -4.06 24.82
N LYS A 56 -13.06 -4.96 23.86
CA LYS A 56 -13.87 -5.08 22.65
C LYS A 56 -14.75 -6.32 22.66
N HIS A 57 -14.18 -7.50 22.90
CA HIS A 57 -14.92 -8.76 22.97
C HIS A 57 -14.15 -9.85 23.74
N ASN A 58 -14.86 -10.91 24.18
CA ASN A 58 -14.26 -12.11 24.77
C ASN A 58 -13.56 -12.95 23.70
N GLY A 59 -12.57 -13.73 24.11
CA GLY A 59 -11.69 -14.50 23.25
C GLY A 59 -10.50 -13.68 22.74
N LYS A 60 -9.56 -14.37 22.10
CA LYS A 60 -8.41 -13.75 21.43
C LYS A 60 -8.89 -12.76 20.37
N CYS A 61 -8.15 -11.67 20.17
CA CYS A 61 -8.38 -10.85 19.01
C CYS A 61 -8.25 -11.70 17.75
N VAL A 62 -9.32 -11.71 16.97
CA VAL A 62 -9.25 -12.25 15.62
C VAL A 62 -8.36 -11.29 14.86
N GLU A 63 -7.20 -11.77 14.40
CA GLU A 63 -6.49 -11.04 13.36
C GLU A 63 -7.49 -10.86 12.22
N LYS A 64 -7.95 -9.61 12.03
CA LYS A 64 -8.80 -9.30 10.89
C LYS A 64 -8.03 -9.75 9.67
N ALA A 65 -8.63 -10.68 8.94
CA ALA A 65 -8.03 -11.17 7.73
C ALA A 65 -7.74 -9.96 6.82
N ARG A 66 -6.62 -10.02 6.12
CA ARG A 66 -6.02 -8.87 5.43
C ARG A 66 -7.02 -8.09 4.57
N CYS A 67 -7.96 -8.79 3.92
CA CYS A 67 -9.00 -8.15 3.12
C CYS A 67 -9.96 -7.32 3.98
N GLU A 68 -10.47 -7.87 5.09
CA GLU A 68 -11.42 -7.19 5.97
C GLU A 68 -10.81 -5.97 6.64
N ALA A 69 -9.55 -6.07 7.07
CA ALA A 69 -8.79 -4.94 7.59
C ALA A 69 -8.68 -3.83 6.53
N GLN A 70 -8.31 -4.17 5.29
CA GLN A 70 -8.27 -3.21 4.20
C GLN A 70 -9.66 -2.63 3.90
N ARG A 71 -10.72 -3.44 3.93
CA ARG A 71 -12.10 -3.02 3.69
C ARG A 71 -12.53 -1.95 4.69
N THR A 72 -12.31 -2.17 5.98
CA THR A 72 -12.61 -1.18 7.04
C THR A 72 -11.86 0.12 6.77
N LEU A 73 -10.55 0.06 6.50
CA LEU A 73 -9.74 1.25 6.22
C LEU A 73 -10.21 2.05 5.01
N MET A 74 -10.57 1.38 3.90
CA MET A 74 -11.05 2.08 2.70
C MET A 74 -12.42 2.72 2.93
N LEU A 75 -13.30 2.09 3.71
CA LEU A 75 -14.61 2.64 4.07
C LEU A 75 -14.48 3.88 4.95
N GLU A 76 -13.64 3.83 5.98
CA GLU A 76 -13.38 4.98 6.88
C GLU A 76 -12.77 6.17 6.11
N GLN A 77 -11.89 5.89 5.15
CA GLN A 77 -11.27 6.91 4.32
C GLN A 77 -12.17 7.42 3.18
N GLY A 78 -13.38 6.88 3.03
CA GLY A 78 -14.29 7.21 1.92
C GLY A 78 -13.67 6.95 0.54
N LYS A 79 -12.78 5.96 0.43
CA LYS A 79 -12.11 5.66 -0.84
C LYS A 79 -13.08 5.00 -1.81
N GLN A 80 -12.94 5.38 -3.07
CA GLN A 80 -13.82 4.95 -4.15
C GLN A 80 -13.71 3.44 -4.46
N PHE A 81 -12.60 2.81 -4.07
CA PHE A 81 -12.38 1.38 -4.16
C PHE A 81 -12.40 0.74 -2.76
N VAL A 82 -13.39 -0.12 -2.53
CA VAL A 82 -13.52 -0.96 -1.34
C VAL A 82 -13.38 -2.41 -1.78
N PRO A 83 -12.41 -3.19 -1.23
CA PRO A 83 -12.23 -4.58 -1.61
C PRO A 83 -13.42 -5.45 -1.20
N GLU A 84 -13.74 -6.43 -2.05
CA GLU A 84 -14.67 -7.52 -1.74
C GLU A 84 -13.89 -8.66 -1.08
N CYS A 85 -14.45 -9.21 0.01
CA CYS A 85 -13.83 -10.23 0.84
C CYS A 85 -14.76 -11.43 0.95
N GLU A 86 -14.18 -12.63 0.98
CA GLU A 86 -14.91 -13.86 1.25
C GLU A 86 -15.20 -14.00 2.76
N PRO A 87 -16.11 -14.90 3.18
CA PRO A 87 -16.45 -15.09 4.60
C PRO A 87 -15.30 -15.58 5.48
N ASP A 88 -14.25 -16.15 4.89
CA ASP A 88 -13.00 -16.51 5.56
C ASP A 88 -12.06 -15.31 5.74
N GLY A 89 -12.47 -14.14 5.24
CA GLY A 89 -11.74 -12.89 5.29
C GLY A 89 -10.59 -12.78 4.28
N SER A 90 -10.44 -13.77 3.39
CA SER A 90 -9.55 -13.69 2.24
C SER A 90 -10.10 -12.73 1.17
N TYR A 91 -9.26 -12.34 0.21
CA TYR A 91 -9.73 -11.53 -0.92
C TYR A 91 -10.57 -12.40 -1.85
N SER A 92 -11.72 -11.88 -2.29
CA SER A 92 -12.45 -12.53 -3.38
C SER A 92 -11.58 -12.56 -4.63
N GLU A 93 -11.55 -13.69 -5.34
CA GLU A 93 -10.71 -13.85 -6.54
C GLU A 93 -10.97 -12.75 -7.57
N VAL A 94 -12.18 -12.18 -7.61
CA VAL A 94 -12.58 -11.09 -8.49
C VAL A 94 -12.86 -9.82 -7.70
N GLN A 95 -12.06 -8.78 -7.91
CA GLN A 95 -12.31 -7.44 -7.38
C GLN A 95 -12.88 -6.52 -8.45
N CYS A 96 -13.83 -5.66 -8.07
CA CYS A 96 -14.48 -4.72 -8.97
C CYS A 96 -14.48 -3.29 -8.43
N HIS A 97 -14.04 -2.35 -9.25
CA HIS A 97 -14.20 -0.92 -9.01
C HIS A 97 -15.50 -0.43 -9.66
N ARG A 98 -16.59 -0.41 -8.87
CA ARG A 98 -17.95 -0.17 -9.38
C ARG A 98 -18.12 1.19 -10.09
N SER A 99 -17.45 2.24 -9.61
CA SER A 99 -17.55 3.57 -10.21
C SER A 99 -16.84 3.70 -11.55
N ALA A 100 -15.71 3.01 -11.74
CA ALA A 100 -14.97 3.01 -13.01
C ALA A 100 -15.42 1.88 -13.96
N GLY A 101 -16.18 0.90 -13.46
CA GLY A 101 -16.69 -0.22 -14.24
C GLY A 101 -15.64 -1.27 -14.63
N TYR A 102 -14.53 -1.37 -13.88
CA TYR A 102 -13.48 -2.37 -14.15
C TYR A 102 -13.48 -3.46 -13.08
N CYS A 103 -13.29 -4.71 -13.51
CA CYS A 103 -13.06 -5.85 -12.63
C CYS A 103 -11.75 -6.55 -13.01
N TRP A 104 -11.04 -7.10 -12.04
CA TRP A 104 -9.78 -7.82 -12.22
C TRP A 104 -9.67 -9.00 -11.26
N CYS A 105 -8.82 -9.97 -11.60
CA CYS A 105 -8.49 -11.05 -10.68
C CYS A 105 -7.42 -10.62 -9.68
N VAL A 106 -7.43 -11.15 -8.45
CA VAL A 106 -6.39 -10.93 -7.44
C VAL A 106 -5.74 -12.23 -6.95
N ASP A 107 -4.55 -12.13 -6.38
CA ASP A 107 -3.88 -13.23 -5.66
C ASP A 107 -4.33 -13.31 -4.19
N GLU A 108 -3.85 -14.32 -3.45
CA GLU A 108 -4.11 -14.52 -2.01
C GLU A 108 -3.73 -13.29 -1.15
N ALA A 109 -2.83 -12.43 -1.63
CA ALA A 109 -2.42 -11.20 -0.97
C ALA A 109 -3.22 -9.96 -1.41
N GLY A 110 -4.20 -10.12 -2.31
CA GLY A 110 -5.04 -9.05 -2.86
C GLY A 110 -4.41 -8.27 -4.00
N ARG A 111 -3.30 -8.73 -4.59
CA ARG A 111 -2.61 -8.04 -5.69
C ARG A 111 -3.24 -8.38 -7.04
N PRO A 112 -3.42 -7.40 -7.94
CA PRO A 112 -4.05 -7.64 -9.24
C PRO A 112 -3.21 -8.54 -10.14
N VAL A 113 -3.85 -9.53 -10.76
CA VAL A 113 -3.24 -10.41 -11.75
C VAL A 113 -3.11 -9.68 -13.09
N ARG A 114 -1.90 -9.68 -13.66
CA ARG A 114 -1.62 -9.03 -14.95
C ARG A 114 -2.49 -9.60 -16.08
N GLY A 115 -3.12 -8.70 -16.86
CA GLY A 115 -3.94 -9.07 -18.01
C GLY A 115 -5.34 -9.61 -17.68
N SER A 116 -5.75 -9.58 -16.40
CA SER A 116 -7.09 -10.02 -15.97
C SER A 116 -8.12 -8.89 -15.89
N SER A 117 -7.69 -7.62 -16.06
CA SER A 117 -8.56 -6.46 -15.97
C SER A 117 -9.46 -6.36 -17.20
N ILE A 118 -10.77 -6.32 -16.99
CA ILE A 118 -11.79 -6.22 -18.03
C ILE A 118 -12.84 -5.17 -17.63
N GLN A 119 -13.45 -4.51 -18.62
CA GLN A 119 -14.45 -3.47 -18.41
C GLN A 119 -15.87 -4.06 -18.51
N ASN A 120 -16.78 -3.60 -17.65
CA ASN A 120 -18.22 -3.93 -17.64
C ASN A 120 -18.56 -5.42 -17.50
N THR A 121 -17.59 -6.28 -17.17
CA THR A 121 -17.78 -7.74 -17.02
C THR A 121 -16.90 -8.28 -15.89
N ARG A 122 -17.23 -9.47 -15.36
CA ARG A 122 -16.38 -10.16 -14.37
C ARG A 122 -15.40 -11.10 -15.10
N PRO A 123 -14.08 -11.03 -14.82
CA PRO A 123 -13.10 -11.91 -15.44
C PRO A 123 -13.20 -13.34 -14.90
N ASN A 124 -12.81 -14.31 -15.72
CA ASN A 124 -12.68 -15.71 -15.29
C ASN A 124 -11.28 -15.96 -14.70
N CYS A 125 -11.19 -16.05 -13.38
CA CYS A 125 -9.93 -16.20 -12.66
C CYS A 125 -9.35 -17.62 -12.66
N ALA A 126 -10.13 -18.65 -13.03
CA ALA A 126 -9.64 -20.03 -13.16
C ALA A 126 -8.49 -20.18 -14.17
N ARG A 127 -8.44 -19.30 -15.17
CA ARG A 127 -7.36 -19.26 -16.18
C ARG A 127 -6.06 -18.65 -15.66
N HIS A 128 -6.14 -17.96 -14.52
CA HIS A 128 -5.07 -17.19 -13.90
C HIS A 128 -4.57 -17.84 -12.60
N SER A 129 -5.41 -18.62 -11.92
CA SER A 129 -5.06 -19.45 -10.75
C SER A 129 -4.36 -20.76 -11.12
N GLY A 130 -4.21 -21.05 -12.42
CA GLY A 130 -3.28 -22.04 -12.90
C GLY A 130 -1.86 -21.68 -12.46
N ARG A 131 -1.40 -22.33 -11.37
CA ARG A 131 0.03 -22.48 -11.03
C ARG A 131 0.79 -22.47 -12.34
N ARG A 132 1.76 -21.56 -12.47
CA ARG A 132 2.85 -21.73 -13.41
C ARG A 132 3.55 -23.03 -12.97
N THR A 133 2.97 -24.18 -13.32
CA THR A 133 3.77 -25.37 -13.51
C THR A 133 4.85 -24.86 -14.44
N ASN A 134 6.08 -24.99 -13.98
CA ASN A 134 7.23 -24.76 -14.80
C ASN A 134 7.04 -25.68 -16.01
N ARG A 135 6.34 -25.19 -17.05
CA ARG A 135 6.53 -25.65 -18.39
C ARG A 135 7.91 -25.12 -18.71
N ARG A 136 8.89 -25.88 -18.23
CA ARG A 136 10.29 -25.82 -18.64
C ARG A 136 10.17 -25.58 -20.13
N ARG A 137 10.60 -24.41 -20.59
CA ARG A 137 10.87 -24.23 -22.01
C ARG A 137 12.02 -25.18 -22.27
N SER A 138 11.70 -26.44 -22.55
CA SER A 138 12.62 -27.39 -23.10
C SER A 138 12.89 -26.86 -24.50
N SER A 139 13.98 -26.12 -24.61
CA SER A 139 14.67 -25.86 -25.86
C SER A 139 15.02 -27.21 -26.48
N ARG A 140 14.11 -27.80 -27.25
CA ARG A 140 14.41 -28.91 -28.15
C ARG A 140 13.29 -29.12 -29.17
N GLY A 141 13.56 -28.67 -30.39
CA GLY A 141 13.16 -29.33 -31.63
C GLY A 141 11.66 -29.42 -31.91
N GLY A 142 11.10 -28.37 -32.53
CA GLY A 142 9.82 -28.48 -33.21
C GLY A 142 9.63 -27.31 -34.17
N LYS A 143 9.85 -27.54 -35.47
CA LYS A 143 9.49 -26.60 -36.54
C LYS A 143 7.99 -26.36 -36.46
N LYS A 144 7.56 -25.22 -35.90
CA LYS A 144 6.19 -24.72 -36.02
C LYS A 144 6.21 -23.55 -36.97
N THR A 145 5.50 -23.74 -38.08
CA THR A 145 5.27 -22.76 -39.13
C THR A 145 4.72 -21.47 -38.53
N LYS A 146 5.34 -20.34 -38.87
CA LYS A 146 4.82 -18.98 -38.67
C LYS A 146 3.40 -18.91 -39.23
N LYS A 147 2.40 -18.94 -38.36
CA LYS A 147 1.06 -18.43 -38.67
C LYS A 147 0.41 -17.93 -37.39
N ASP A 148 0.63 -16.63 -37.18
CA ASP A 148 -0.28 -15.65 -36.58
C ASP A 148 -0.73 -15.83 -35.12
N ILE A 149 0.07 -15.24 -34.21
CA ILE A 149 -0.48 -14.47 -33.08
C ILE A 149 -0.03 -13.02 -33.33
N SER A 150 -0.95 -12.16 -33.75
CA SER A 150 -0.70 -10.74 -34.02
C SER A 150 -0.51 -9.96 -32.72
N GLY A 151 0.63 -10.16 -32.09
CA GLY A 151 1.21 -9.28 -31.09
C GLY A 151 2.38 -8.52 -31.71
N CYS A 152 2.49 -7.23 -31.36
CA CYS A 152 3.58 -6.30 -31.70
C CYS A 152 4.95 -7.01 -31.68
N GLY A 153 5.62 -7.09 -32.84
CA GLY A 153 6.90 -7.77 -33.01
C GLY A 153 8.06 -7.05 -32.31
N THR A 154 9.24 -7.66 -32.28
CA THR A 154 10.43 -7.03 -31.69
C THR A 154 10.81 -5.72 -32.38
N THR A 155 10.55 -5.62 -33.69
CA THR A 155 10.71 -4.42 -34.50
C THR A 155 9.68 -3.34 -34.14
N ASP A 156 8.43 -3.74 -33.93
CA ASP A 156 7.36 -2.81 -33.56
C ASP A 156 7.57 -2.26 -32.16
N ARG A 157 8.10 -3.08 -31.23
CA ARG A 157 8.49 -2.65 -29.88
C ARG A 157 9.67 -1.67 -29.89
N ALA A 158 10.67 -1.90 -30.74
CA ALA A 158 11.79 -0.98 -30.90
C ALA A 158 11.29 0.37 -31.42
N ARG A 159 10.48 0.35 -32.48
CA ARG A 159 9.89 1.55 -33.08
C ARG A 159 9.00 2.33 -32.10
N PHE A 160 8.18 1.62 -31.32
CA PHE A 160 7.36 2.26 -30.28
C PHE A 160 8.23 2.91 -29.20
N ASN A 161 9.28 2.22 -28.74
CA ASN A 161 10.19 2.76 -27.73
C ASN A 161 10.97 3.98 -28.25
N GLU A 162 11.41 3.98 -29.51
CA GLU A 162 12.04 5.14 -30.16
C GLU A 162 11.05 6.32 -30.24
N ASN A 163 9.82 6.08 -30.73
CA ASN A 163 8.79 7.11 -30.79
C ASN A 163 8.47 7.70 -29.41
N LEU A 164 8.52 6.89 -28.33
CA LEU A 164 8.34 7.40 -26.97
C LEU A 164 9.47 8.37 -26.59
N ILE A 165 10.72 8.00 -26.86
CA ILE A 165 11.88 8.85 -26.59
C ILE A 165 11.73 10.18 -27.33
N ASP A 166 11.35 10.15 -28.61
CA ASP A 166 11.16 11.35 -29.41
C ASP A 166 10.06 12.28 -28.87
N ILE A 167 8.94 11.72 -28.41
CA ILE A 167 7.87 12.50 -27.77
C ILE A 167 8.39 13.18 -26.50
N PHE A 168 9.10 12.45 -25.63
CA PHE A 168 9.63 13.03 -24.39
C PHE A 168 10.70 14.08 -24.64
N HIS A 169 11.57 13.88 -25.63
CA HIS A 169 12.52 14.91 -26.07
C HIS A 169 11.80 16.14 -26.61
N SER A 170 10.78 15.95 -27.45
CA SER A 170 10.01 17.07 -27.99
C SER A 170 9.27 17.86 -26.92
N GLU A 171 8.75 17.20 -25.88
CA GLU A 171 8.12 17.88 -24.74
C GLU A 171 9.15 18.58 -23.84
N TYR A 172 10.35 18.01 -23.68
CA TYR A 172 11.46 18.64 -22.96
C TYR A 172 11.94 19.92 -23.65
N ASP A 173 12.13 19.88 -24.96
CA ASP A 173 12.60 21.03 -25.75
C ASP A 173 11.52 22.11 -25.91
N ARG A 174 10.24 21.74 -25.79
CA ARG A 174 9.10 22.67 -25.77
C ARG A 174 8.97 23.42 -24.45
N VAL A 175 9.58 22.94 -23.37
CA VAL A 175 9.71 23.76 -22.15
C VAL A 175 10.76 24.82 -22.46
N PRO A 176 10.40 26.11 -22.57
CA PRO A 176 11.39 27.15 -22.78
C PRO A 176 12.36 27.09 -21.61
N HIS A 177 13.56 26.59 -21.88
CA HIS A 177 14.69 26.76 -20.98
C HIS A 177 14.87 28.26 -20.89
N SER A 178 14.52 28.84 -19.74
CA SER A 178 14.70 30.25 -19.45
C SER A 178 16.12 30.62 -19.82
N THR A 179 16.27 31.34 -20.94
CA THR A 179 17.55 31.80 -21.44
C THR A 179 18.17 32.66 -20.35
N GLU A 180 19.28 32.21 -19.80
CA GLU A 180 20.26 33.07 -19.17
C GLU A 180 20.74 34.07 -20.23
N THR A 181 20.10 35.23 -20.26
CA THR A 181 20.62 36.41 -20.94
C THR A 181 20.91 37.47 -19.90
N THR A 182 22.19 37.54 -19.57
CA THR A 182 22.88 38.64 -18.89
C THR A 182 22.54 39.99 -19.51
N VAL A 183 22.08 40.93 -18.66
CA VAL A 183 22.25 42.40 -18.70
C VAL A 183 21.51 43.18 -19.80
N GLN A 184 20.41 43.88 -19.45
CA GLN A 184 20.35 45.36 -19.25
C GLN A 184 18.90 45.88 -19.05
N SER A 185 18.72 46.58 -17.92
CA SER A 185 17.87 47.77 -17.68
C SER A 185 16.33 47.75 -17.81
N SER A 186 15.74 48.43 -16.82
CA SER A 186 14.41 49.07 -16.75
C SER A 186 13.17 48.24 -16.34
N ARG A 187 12.93 48.27 -15.02
CA ARG A 187 11.69 48.71 -14.33
C ARG A 187 10.35 48.27 -14.96
N SER A 188 9.60 47.43 -14.23
CA SER A 188 8.22 47.73 -13.80
C SER A 188 7.73 46.69 -12.78
N THR A 189 7.09 47.23 -11.75
CA THR A 189 6.43 46.57 -10.62
C THR A 189 5.24 45.73 -11.06
N ASP A 190 5.12 44.50 -10.54
CA ASP A 190 3.85 43.98 -9.99
C ASP A 190 4.07 42.60 -9.36
N THR A 191 3.83 42.50 -8.05
CA THR A 191 3.69 41.25 -7.30
C THR A 191 2.21 40.89 -7.20
N PRO A 192 1.84 39.61 -7.38
CA PRO A 192 1.22 38.93 -6.24
C PRO A 192 1.78 37.52 -5.98
N ASN A 193 2.31 37.38 -4.76
CA ASN A 193 2.24 36.28 -3.80
C ASN A 193 2.23 34.81 -4.29
N GLU A 194 3.25 34.09 -3.82
CA GLU A 194 3.68 32.76 -4.19
C GLU A 194 2.72 31.66 -3.70
N ARG A 195 2.37 30.73 -4.59
CA ARG A 195 1.99 29.37 -4.20
C ARG A 195 3.21 28.47 -4.40
N HIS A 196 3.75 28.00 -3.28
CA HIS A 196 4.78 26.96 -3.16
C HIS A 196 4.67 25.87 -4.24
N THR A 197 5.47 25.97 -5.30
CA THR A 197 5.77 24.82 -6.15
C THR A 197 6.89 24.05 -5.46
N HIS A 198 6.52 22.99 -4.76
CA HIS A 198 7.50 22.05 -4.21
C HIS A 198 8.34 21.47 -5.37
N ASN A 199 9.56 22.00 -5.45
CA ASN A 199 10.64 21.70 -6.36
C ASN A 199 10.76 20.16 -6.61
N LEU A 200 10.55 19.75 -7.87
CA LEU A 200 10.64 18.36 -8.35
C LEU A 200 12.03 17.75 -8.19
N GLU A 201 13.06 18.58 -8.03
CA GLU A 201 14.44 18.19 -7.86
C GLU A 201 14.64 17.43 -6.55
N LYS A 202 13.92 17.78 -5.47
CA LYS A 202 13.92 17.02 -4.22
C LYS A 202 13.36 15.60 -4.36
N ARG A 203 12.52 15.32 -5.35
CA ARG A 203 11.96 13.97 -5.59
C ARG A 203 12.87 13.08 -6.42
N LYS A 204 13.86 13.64 -7.13
CA LYS A 204 14.84 12.89 -7.92
C LYS A 204 15.93 12.22 -7.06
N SER A 205 16.22 12.73 -5.86
CA SER A 205 17.35 12.26 -5.04
C SER A 205 17.01 11.11 -4.07
N GLN A 206 15.74 10.74 -3.91
CA GLN A 206 15.30 9.72 -2.95
C GLN A 206 14.71 8.48 -3.63
N TRP A 207 15.47 7.85 -4.51
CA TRP A 207 15.20 6.47 -4.93
C TRP A 207 16.50 5.67 -4.84
N LYS A 208 16.84 5.25 -3.60
CA LYS A 208 17.82 4.20 -3.38
C LYS A 208 17.08 2.88 -3.19
N PHE A 209 17.37 1.92 -4.06
CA PHE A 209 17.04 0.51 -3.85
C PHE A 209 18.21 -0.09 -3.06
N ASP A 210 18.00 -0.38 -1.79
CA ASP A 210 18.94 -1.21 -1.02
C ASP A 210 18.76 -2.68 -1.45
N ASN A 211 19.90 -3.33 -1.70
CA ASN A 211 20.04 -4.70 -2.23
C ASN A 211 20.18 -5.73 -1.12
#